data_AF-G4TX97-F1
#
_entry.id   AF-G4TX97-F1
#
_cell.length_a   1.000
_cell.length_b   1.000
_cell.length_c   1.000
_cell.angle_alpha   90.00
_cell.angle_beta   90.00
_cell.angle_gamma   90.00
#
_symmetry.space_group_name_H-M   'P 1'
#
loop_
_entity.id
_entity.type
_entity.pdbx_description
1 polymer ?
#
loop_
_entity_poly.entity_id
_entity_poly.type
_entity_poly.pdbx_seq_one_letter_code
_entity_poly.pdbx_strand_id
1 'polypeptide(L)'
;MAFKFEFGSRRFIRDGPRPEDITVFFSDVLSTDSFLQINAADNIVKWLQNADPMLINDALDLLVTRGVVKKFVEFFRSDDVNLQDKASIVFGFLACGDTRHATIAYNSGIVPACIERLSSPDPEVRVKSAWILGNLAADDVECADALVGLGVLNIMVEQTSVMIGTNEMQTYITYATMLLWAINHFLKSAQDLPTALVLRIQELLCTIIMSNVEDTILEECCFGLATILQINSEAGALFGNDKICGRLVRLLERGSNVNIQKAALQLVGALTAKSEEHTTRLLNNNLLSALSDLVEHQLGEDACWVISNIIAESVEHLNLIVYHPKILPTVVRLLKVDASGFDEDEFGGRSRESCAILANIINKGQVEAIRHTVALGGLSGLCVALRYSIESDILVLILDALWKLILFGEHDPIEIDGAPVNLYLKLFESSGGFEGLARLENRKDRPVAEAAQQMLALIDEIMNPPMTVDNEAEMTEDTPANGYPPIASHGGPEDSKGEEPNQGGVT
;
A
#
# COMPACT_ATOMS: atom_id res chain seq x y z
N MET A 1 8.37 18.95 3.20
CA MET A 1 7.97 19.84 4.32
C MET A 1 6.60 20.45 3.99
N ALA A 2 5.54 19.65 4.00
CA ALA A 2 4.19 20.19 4.09
C ALA A 2 4.06 20.82 5.49
N PHE A 3 3.33 21.94 5.63
CA PHE A 3 2.99 22.52 6.92
C PHE A 3 2.23 21.49 7.78
N LYS A 4 2.96 20.58 8.43
CA LYS A 4 2.46 19.83 9.57
C LYS A 4 2.46 20.83 10.71
N PHE A 5 1.28 21.34 11.03
CA PHE A 5 1.06 21.90 12.35
C PHE A 5 1.30 20.76 13.34
N GLU A 6 2.44 20.78 14.03
CA GLU A 6 2.71 19.86 15.12
C GLU A 6 1.70 20.17 16.24
N PHE A 7 0.65 19.37 16.32
CA PHE A 7 -0.28 19.39 17.43
C PHE A 7 0.42 18.81 18.65
N GLY A 8 1.17 19.66 19.36
CA GLY A 8 1.84 19.30 20.61
C GLY A 8 0.86 18.64 21.61
N SER A 9 1.38 17.69 22.38
CA SER A 9 0.65 16.89 23.36
C SER A 9 -0.12 17.75 24.37
N ARG A 10 -1.45 17.57 24.40
CA ARG A 10 -2.40 18.47 25.09
C ARG A 10 -2.78 17.95 26.47
N ARG A 11 -2.74 18.82 27.49
CA ARG A 11 -3.32 18.59 28.82
C ARG A 11 -4.78 19.05 28.82
N PHE A 12 -5.70 18.16 29.18
CA PHE A 12 -7.11 18.51 29.42
C PHE A 12 -7.23 19.41 30.66
N ILE A 13 -7.74 20.64 30.48
CA ILE A 13 -8.14 21.54 31.56
C ILE A 13 -9.68 21.62 31.56
N ARG A 14 -10.28 21.55 32.75
CA ARG A 14 -11.74 21.49 32.98
C ARG A 14 -12.53 22.73 32.53
N ASP A 15 -11.84 23.86 32.32
CA ASP A 15 -12.35 25.11 31.72
C ASP A 15 -11.56 25.38 30.42
N GLY A 16 -11.78 24.56 29.40
CA GLY A 16 -11.09 24.67 28.12
C GLY A 16 -11.51 25.90 27.31
N PRO A 17 -10.70 26.34 26.33
CA PRO A 17 -11.06 27.42 25.42
C PRO A 17 -12.37 27.11 24.69
N ARG A 18 -13.26 28.10 24.59
CA ARG A 18 -14.55 28.00 23.88
C ARG A 18 -14.49 28.78 22.57
N PRO A 19 -15.23 28.35 21.52
CA PRO A 19 -15.30 29.08 20.26
C PRO A 19 -15.63 30.57 20.43
N GLU A 20 -16.49 30.93 21.39
CA GLU A 20 -16.89 32.32 21.62
C GLU A 20 -15.75 33.22 22.10
N ASP A 21 -14.65 32.66 22.61
CA ASP A 21 -13.54 33.42 23.15
C ASP A 21 -12.85 34.27 22.05
N ILE A 22 -12.98 33.91 20.76
CA ILE A 22 -12.41 34.72 19.66
C ILE A 22 -13.23 35.98 19.35
N THR A 23 -14.50 36.03 19.78
CA THR A 23 -15.44 37.10 19.40
C THR A 23 -15.05 38.46 19.96
N VAL A 24 -14.29 38.47 21.06
CA VAL A 24 -13.75 39.69 21.67
C VAL A 24 -12.78 40.44 20.76
N PHE A 25 -12.17 39.75 19.79
CA PHE A 25 -11.20 40.34 18.86
C PHE A 25 -11.87 40.92 17.60
N PHE A 26 -13.16 40.68 17.37
CA PHE A 26 -13.79 41.00 16.10
C PHE A 26 -13.94 42.49 15.84
N SER A 27 -14.19 43.31 16.87
CA SER A 27 -14.23 44.77 16.74
C SER A 27 -12.88 45.32 16.25
N ASP A 28 -11.80 44.74 16.75
CA ASP A 28 -10.44 45.20 16.49
C ASP A 28 -9.98 44.77 15.09
N VAL A 29 -10.36 43.56 14.65
CA VAL A 29 -10.20 43.12 13.25
C VAL A 29 -10.94 44.06 12.29
N LEU A 30 -12.18 44.43 12.62
CA LEU A 30 -13.02 45.29 11.77
C LEU A 30 -12.68 46.79 11.89
N SER A 31 -11.75 47.16 12.76
CA SER A 31 -11.31 48.54 12.94
C SER A 31 -10.52 49.05 11.73
N THR A 32 -10.06 50.30 11.77
CA THR A 32 -9.14 50.88 10.77
C THR A 32 -7.71 51.01 11.29
N ASP A 33 -7.44 50.60 12.54
CA ASP A 33 -6.13 50.71 13.16
C ASP A 33 -5.31 49.45 12.89
N SER A 34 -4.20 49.58 12.16
CA SER A 34 -3.37 48.44 11.76
C SER A 34 -2.81 47.66 12.96
N PHE A 35 -2.43 48.35 14.05
CA PHE A 35 -1.91 47.68 15.25
C PHE A 35 -2.98 46.82 15.92
N LEU A 36 -4.20 47.36 16.05
CA LEU A 36 -5.34 46.60 16.58
C LEU A 36 -5.70 45.41 15.68
N GLN A 37 -5.73 45.62 14.35
CA GLN A 37 -6.00 44.56 13.38
C GLN A 37 -4.99 43.42 13.47
N ILE A 38 -3.67 43.73 13.48
CA ILE A 38 -2.60 42.72 13.57
C ILE A 38 -2.72 41.94 14.87
N ASN A 39 -2.85 42.62 16.00
CA ASN A 39 -2.94 41.97 17.31
C ASN A 39 -4.19 41.08 17.40
N ALA A 40 -5.34 41.57 16.93
CA ALA A 40 -6.58 40.81 16.95
C ALA A 40 -6.52 39.58 16.03
N ALA A 41 -6.02 39.74 14.80
CA ALA A 41 -5.85 38.64 13.85
C ALA A 41 -4.87 37.57 14.38
N ASP A 42 -3.76 38.00 15.01
CA ASP A 42 -2.79 37.10 15.64
C ASP A 42 -3.41 36.28 16.78
N ASN A 43 -4.22 36.91 17.65
CA ASN A 43 -4.91 36.19 18.71
C ASN A 43 -5.96 35.19 18.19
N ILE A 44 -6.70 35.53 17.14
CA ILE A 44 -7.62 34.60 16.48
C ILE A 44 -6.87 33.39 15.91
N VAL A 45 -5.77 33.62 15.20
CA VAL A 45 -4.94 32.55 14.62
C VAL A 45 -4.34 31.66 15.70
N LYS A 46 -3.79 32.24 16.77
CA LYS A 46 -3.27 31.49 17.92
C LYS A 46 -4.37 30.64 18.55
N TRP A 47 -5.58 31.16 18.66
CA TRP A 47 -6.70 30.38 19.16
C TRP A 47 -6.98 29.18 18.25
N LEU A 48 -7.13 29.40 16.93
CA LEU A 48 -7.41 28.33 15.96
C LEU A 48 -6.35 27.23 15.96
N GLN A 49 -5.07 27.59 16.04
CA GLN A 49 -3.95 26.63 16.04
C GLN A 49 -3.88 25.78 17.32
N ASN A 50 -4.31 26.33 18.46
CA ASN A 50 -4.21 25.66 19.76
C ASN A 50 -5.53 25.02 20.23
N ALA A 51 -6.66 25.34 19.59
CA ALA A 51 -7.98 24.81 19.92
C ALA A 51 -8.08 23.30 19.63
N ASP A 52 -8.98 22.62 20.35
CA ASP A 52 -9.44 21.28 20.02
C ASP A 52 -9.98 21.25 18.58
N PRO A 53 -9.53 20.33 17.69
CA PRO A 53 -10.06 20.22 16.33
C PRO A 53 -11.59 20.17 16.28
N MET A 54 -12.23 19.56 17.30
CA MET A 54 -13.69 19.48 17.39
C MET A 54 -14.38 20.85 17.54
N LEU A 55 -13.66 21.88 17.99
CA LEU A 55 -14.17 23.24 18.23
C LEU A 55 -13.85 24.21 17.09
N ILE A 56 -13.01 23.82 16.13
CA ILE A 56 -12.56 24.71 15.06
C ILE A 56 -13.73 25.14 14.18
N ASN A 57 -14.59 24.21 13.77
CA ASN A 57 -15.72 24.51 12.89
C ASN A 57 -16.70 25.52 13.50
N ASP A 58 -16.98 25.41 14.81
CA ASP A 58 -17.83 26.37 15.53
C ASP A 58 -17.20 27.77 15.57
N ALA A 59 -15.87 27.85 15.73
CA ALA A 59 -15.16 29.12 15.71
C ALA A 59 -15.13 29.75 14.30
N LEU A 60 -14.96 28.93 13.26
CA LEU A 60 -15.08 29.38 11.88
C LEU A 60 -16.49 29.91 11.59
N ASP A 61 -17.53 29.28 12.13
CA ASP A 61 -18.92 29.74 12.00
C ASP A 61 -19.15 31.11 12.61
N LEU A 62 -18.48 31.42 13.72
CA LEU A 62 -18.52 32.75 14.33
C LEU A 62 -17.86 33.80 13.42
N LEU A 63 -16.71 33.49 12.80
CA LEU A 63 -16.04 34.38 11.84
C LEU A 63 -16.94 34.68 10.63
N VAL A 64 -17.61 33.66 10.10
CA VAL A 64 -18.54 33.76 8.97
C VAL A 64 -19.76 34.60 9.35
N THR A 65 -20.46 34.21 10.41
CA THR A 65 -21.74 34.83 10.82
C THR A 65 -21.56 36.29 11.23
N ARG A 66 -20.38 36.67 11.74
CA ARG A 66 -20.06 38.05 12.11
C ARG A 66 -19.43 38.87 10.97
N GLY A 67 -19.32 38.31 9.77
CA GLY A 67 -18.82 39.02 8.59
C GLY A 67 -17.32 39.33 8.62
N VAL A 68 -16.55 38.66 9.49
CA VAL A 68 -15.12 38.92 9.69
C VAL A 68 -14.28 38.36 8.53
N VAL A 69 -14.76 37.28 7.87
CA VAL A 69 -14.06 36.64 6.74
C VAL A 69 -13.73 37.62 5.62
N LYS A 70 -14.66 38.53 5.28
CA LYS A 70 -14.43 39.56 4.24
C LYS A 70 -13.22 40.45 4.59
N LYS A 71 -13.02 40.76 5.86
CA LYS A 71 -11.89 41.58 6.30
C LYS A 71 -10.56 40.83 6.16
N PHE A 72 -10.55 39.53 6.41
CA PHE A 72 -9.38 38.70 6.14
C PHE A 72 -9.01 38.63 4.66
N VAL A 73 -9.99 38.74 3.74
CA VAL A 73 -9.69 38.89 2.30
C VAL A 73 -8.93 40.20 2.02
N GLU A 74 -9.32 41.30 2.67
CA GLU A 74 -8.62 42.59 2.56
C GLU A 74 -7.20 42.51 3.14
N PHE A 75 -7.04 41.83 4.28
CA PHE A 75 -5.74 41.58 4.89
C PHE A 75 -4.80 40.80 3.96
N PHE A 76 -5.30 39.76 3.30
CA PHE A 76 -4.51 39.00 2.32
C PHE A 76 -4.09 39.85 1.11
N ARG A 77 -4.91 40.84 0.71
CA ARG A 77 -4.58 41.78 -0.37
C ARG A 77 -3.73 42.98 0.06
N SER A 78 -3.51 43.19 1.36
CA SER A 78 -2.71 44.31 1.85
C SER A 78 -1.22 44.14 1.52
N ASP A 79 -0.40 45.16 1.76
CA ASP A 79 1.07 45.05 1.67
C ASP A 79 1.72 44.72 3.03
N ASP A 80 0.92 44.55 4.08
CA ASP A 80 1.40 44.19 5.41
C ASP A 80 1.54 42.67 5.53
N VAL A 81 2.79 42.20 5.59
CA VAL A 81 3.13 40.78 5.68
C VAL A 81 2.46 40.12 6.89
N ASN A 82 2.36 40.79 8.04
CA ASN A 82 1.74 40.18 9.22
C ASN A 82 0.24 39.92 8.99
N LEU A 83 -0.47 40.88 8.39
CA LEU A 83 -1.89 40.71 8.07
C LEU A 83 -2.09 39.63 7.00
N GLN A 84 -1.24 39.59 5.97
CA GLN A 84 -1.26 38.54 4.95
C GLN A 84 -1.07 37.15 5.56
N ASP A 85 -0.12 36.99 6.48
CA ASP A 85 0.15 35.74 7.18
C ASP A 85 -1.09 35.25 7.93
N LYS A 86 -1.68 36.12 8.76
CA LYS A 86 -2.84 35.76 9.56
C LYS A 86 -4.05 35.46 8.69
N ALA A 87 -4.26 36.22 7.63
CA ALA A 87 -5.29 35.92 6.64
C ALA A 87 -5.08 34.56 5.97
N SER A 88 -3.85 34.24 5.57
CA SER A 88 -3.56 32.97 4.92
C SER A 88 -3.90 31.79 5.82
N ILE A 89 -3.55 31.84 7.11
CA ILE A 89 -3.86 30.79 8.08
C ILE A 89 -5.38 30.64 8.28
N VAL A 90 -6.12 31.75 8.43
CA VAL A 90 -7.59 31.70 8.55
C VAL A 90 -8.23 31.07 7.31
N PHE A 91 -7.78 31.42 6.10
CA PHE A 91 -8.29 30.80 4.88
C PHE A 91 -7.88 29.34 4.72
N GLY A 92 -6.71 28.95 5.24
CA GLY A 92 -6.33 27.56 5.36
C GLY A 92 -7.32 26.74 6.18
N PHE A 93 -7.67 27.23 7.38
CA PHE A 93 -8.67 26.57 8.23
C PHE A 93 -10.06 26.53 7.59
N LEU A 94 -10.46 27.59 6.88
CA LEU A 94 -11.73 27.56 6.14
C LEU A 94 -11.70 26.56 4.98
N ALA A 95 -10.59 26.47 4.24
CA ALA A 95 -10.44 25.58 3.10
C ALA A 95 -10.37 24.11 3.51
N CYS A 96 -9.73 23.78 4.64
CA CYS A 96 -9.69 22.41 5.19
C CYS A 96 -10.85 22.08 6.14
N GLY A 97 -11.83 22.97 6.27
CA GLY A 97 -13.02 22.78 7.09
C GLY A 97 -13.99 21.78 6.45
N ASP A 98 -15.26 21.82 6.86
CA ASP A 98 -16.29 21.07 6.14
C ASP A 98 -16.56 21.66 4.74
N THR A 99 -17.29 20.94 3.88
CA THR A 99 -17.64 21.39 2.51
C THR A 99 -18.28 22.79 2.50
N ARG A 100 -19.05 23.14 3.55
CA ARG A 100 -19.68 24.46 3.66
C ARG A 100 -18.64 25.54 3.97
N HIS A 101 -17.67 25.31 4.85
CA HIS A 101 -16.55 26.24 5.08
C HIS A 101 -15.70 26.45 3.83
N ALA A 102 -15.37 25.38 3.10
CA ALA A 102 -14.64 25.46 1.84
C ALA A 102 -15.43 26.29 0.80
N THR A 103 -16.73 26.05 0.68
CA THR A 103 -17.64 26.83 -0.18
C THR A 103 -17.67 28.31 0.21
N ILE A 104 -17.69 28.62 1.51
CA ILE A 104 -17.65 30.01 2.00
C ILE A 104 -16.31 30.66 1.67
N ALA A 105 -15.19 29.95 1.88
CA ALA A 105 -13.88 30.43 1.50
C ALA A 105 -13.84 30.74 -0.01
N TYR A 106 -14.26 29.80 -0.86
CA TYR A 106 -14.33 29.98 -2.30
C TYR A 106 -15.09 31.26 -2.68
N ASN A 107 -16.30 31.44 -2.13
CA ASN A 107 -17.18 32.58 -2.44
C ASN A 107 -16.79 33.89 -1.74
N SER A 108 -15.83 33.89 -0.82
CA SER A 108 -15.41 35.10 -0.09
C SER A 108 -14.70 36.14 -0.96
N GLY A 109 -14.20 35.74 -2.13
CA GLY A 109 -13.34 36.56 -2.98
C GLY A 109 -11.84 36.36 -2.73
N ILE A 110 -11.47 35.34 -1.94
CA ILE A 110 -10.06 34.92 -1.75
C ILE A 110 -9.48 34.27 -3.01
N VAL A 111 -10.26 33.50 -3.77
CA VAL A 111 -9.77 32.78 -4.97
C VAL A 111 -9.17 33.75 -6.00
N PRO A 112 -9.86 34.83 -6.43
CA PRO A 112 -9.24 35.83 -7.30
C PRO A 112 -8.01 36.49 -6.70
N ALA A 113 -7.96 36.67 -5.37
CA ALA A 113 -6.79 37.23 -4.69
C ALA A 113 -5.58 36.29 -4.80
N CYS A 114 -5.77 35.00 -4.53
CA CYS A 114 -4.72 34.00 -4.66
C CYS A 114 -4.23 33.88 -6.11
N ILE A 115 -5.13 33.88 -7.09
CA ILE A 115 -4.75 33.83 -8.52
C ILE A 115 -3.82 35.01 -8.89
N GLU A 116 -4.16 36.22 -8.50
CA GLU A 116 -3.32 37.41 -8.70
C GLU A 116 -1.95 37.25 -7.99
N ARG A 117 -1.98 36.75 -6.75
CA ARG A 117 -0.82 36.64 -5.87
C ARG A 117 0.10 35.44 -6.16
N LEU A 118 -0.30 34.47 -7.00
CA LEU A 118 0.59 33.43 -7.52
C LEU A 118 1.79 34.01 -8.30
N SER A 119 1.66 35.21 -8.87
CA SER A 119 2.75 35.90 -9.58
C SER A 119 3.39 37.02 -8.75
N SER A 120 3.17 37.03 -7.43
CA SER A 120 3.74 38.04 -6.53
C SER A 120 5.28 38.05 -6.58
N PRO A 121 5.93 39.22 -6.50
CA PRO A 121 7.39 39.29 -6.32
C PRO A 121 7.83 38.68 -4.98
N ASP A 122 6.95 38.68 -3.97
CA ASP A 122 7.17 38.05 -2.69
C ASP A 122 6.94 36.53 -2.78
N PRO A 123 7.97 35.68 -2.61
CA PRO A 123 7.86 34.22 -2.68
C PRO A 123 6.93 33.63 -1.63
N GLU A 124 6.86 34.23 -0.43
CA GLU A 124 6.07 33.70 0.67
C GLU A 124 4.57 33.86 0.40
N VAL A 125 4.20 34.99 -0.21
CA VAL A 125 2.83 35.24 -0.68
C VAL A 125 2.44 34.26 -1.80
N ARG A 126 3.36 33.91 -2.69
CA ARG A 126 3.11 32.89 -3.72
C ARG A 126 2.84 31.52 -3.08
N VAL A 127 3.67 31.11 -2.11
CA VAL A 127 3.48 29.85 -1.34
C VAL A 127 2.10 29.81 -0.68
N LYS A 128 1.73 30.87 0.04
CA LYS A 128 0.41 30.95 0.71
C LYS A 128 -0.75 30.88 -0.28
N SER A 129 -0.61 31.53 -1.43
CA SER A 129 -1.61 31.50 -2.49
C SER A 129 -1.80 30.10 -3.06
N ALA A 130 -0.71 29.41 -3.39
CA ALA A 130 -0.75 28.03 -3.86
C ALA A 130 -1.32 27.08 -2.79
N TRP A 131 -0.96 27.29 -1.52
CA TRP A 131 -1.46 26.49 -0.41
C TRP A 131 -2.97 26.64 -0.20
N ILE A 132 -3.52 27.86 -0.20
CA ILE A 132 -4.97 28.08 -0.09
C ILE A 132 -5.71 27.42 -1.26
N LEU A 133 -5.25 27.64 -2.50
CA LEU A 133 -5.87 27.08 -3.69
C LEU A 133 -5.79 25.55 -3.72
N GLY A 134 -4.67 24.97 -3.29
CA GLY A 134 -4.49 23.52 -3.17
C GLY A 134 -5.42 22.90 -2.13
N ASN A 135 -5.60 23.52 -0.96
CA ASN A 135 -6.57 23.04 0.03
C ASN A 135 -8.02 23.17 -0.47
N LEU A 136 -8.37 24.24 -1.17
CA LEU A 136 -9.70 24.38 -1.76
C LEU A 136 -9.99 23.31 -2.81
N ALA A 137 -8.96 22.83 -3.52
CA ALA A 137 -9.08 21.71 -4.46
C ALA A 137 -8.97 20.32 -3.79
N ALA A 138 -8.56 20.24 -2.53
CA ALA A 138 -8.32 18.99 -1.83
C ALA A 138 -9.64 18.36 -1.38
N ASP A 139 -9.90 17.12 -1.80
CA ASP A 139 -11.03 16.29 -1.36
C ASP A 139 -12.44 16.92 -1.56
N ASP A 140 -12.56 17.95 -2.43
CA ASP A 140 -13.82 18.55 -2.91
C ASP A 140 -13.82 18.65 -4.44
N VAL A 141 -14.60 17.78 -5.08
CA VAL A 141 -14.69 17.69 -6.55
C VAL A 141 -15.25 18.97 -7.16
N GLU A 142 -16.34 19.51 -6.61
CA GLU A 142 -17.03 20.67 -7.21
C GLU A 142 -16.13 21.91 -7.15
N CYS A 143 -15.43 22.10 -6.03
CA CYS A 143 -14.49 23.20 -5.87
C CYS A 143 -13.27 23.02 -6.77
N ALA A 144 -12.70 21.81 -6.86
CA ALA A 144 -11.58 21.51 -7.75
C ALA A 144 -11.92 21.80 -9.23
N ASP A 145 -13.08 21.34 -9.71
CA ASP A 145 -13.55 21.56 -11.09
C ASP A 145 -13.79 23.05 -11.36
N ALA A 146 -14.39 23.77 -10.42
CA ALA A 146 -14.60 25.21 -10.55
C ALA A 146 -13.26 25.98 -10.63
N LEU A 147 -12.26 25.59 -9.83
CA LEU A 147 -10.91 26.18 -9.87
C LEU A 147 -10.17 25.82 -11.17
N VAL A 148 -10.34 24.61 -11.70
CA VAL A 148 -9.84 24.23 -13.03
C VAL A 148 -10.49 25.10 -14.11
N GLY A 149 -11.81 25.33 -14.03
CA GLY A 149 -12.55 26.21 -14.94
C GLY A 149 -12.09 27.67 -14.90
N LEU A 150 -11.57 28.14 -13.76
CA LEU A 150 -10.91 29.45 -13.62
C LEU A 150 -9.47 29.48 -14.15
N GLY A 151 -8.93 28.36 -14.62
CA GLY A 151 -7.58 28.24 -15.17
C GLY A 151 -6.48 28.13 -14.13
N VAL A 152 -6.81 27.90 -12.85
CA VAL A 152 -5.83 27.85 -11.75
C VAL A 152 -4.76 26.79 -11.99
N LEU A 153 -5.17 25.57 -12.36
CA LEU A 153 -4.24 24.48 -12.64
C LEU A 153 -3.29 24.82 -13.79
N ASN A 154 -3.78 25.46 -14.87
CA ASN A 154 -2.93 25.89 -15.97
C ASN A 154 -1.88 26.92 -15.53
N ILE A 155 -2.23 27.87 -14.65
CA ILE A 155 -1.30 28.85 -14.09
C ILE A 155 -0.21 28.16 -13.29
N MET A 156 -0.58 27.21 -12.41
CA MET A 156 0.39 26.46 -11.59
C MET A 156 1.37 25.66 -12.48
N VAL A 157 0.85 24.95 -13.48
CA VAL A 157 1.67 24.18 -14.44
C VAL A 157 2.60 25.08 -15.23
N GLU A 158 2.13 26.24 -15.71
CA GLU A 158 2.95 27.22 -16.40
C GLU A 158 4.09 27.73 -15.50
N GLN A 159 3.78 28.11 -14.26
CA GLN A 159 4.80 28.62 -13.35
C GLN A 159 5.85 27.56 -12.98
N THR A 160 5.43 26.32 -12.72
CA THR A 160 6.37 25.21 -12.51
C THR A 160 7.23 24.99 -13.76
N SER A 161 6.64 25.04 -14.96
CA SER A 161 7.36 24.93 -16.24
C SER A 161 8.37 26.06 -16.46
N VAL A 162 8.03 27.29 -16.11
CA VAL A 162 8.95 28.43 -16.19
C VAL A 162 10.11 28.22 -15.22
N MET A 163 9.83 27.87 -13.96
CA MET A 163 10.87 27.68 -12.93
C MET A 163 11.87 26.58 -13.29
N ILE A 164 11.44 25.48 -13.89
CA ILE A 164 12.37 24.45 -14.38
C ILE A 164 13.18 24.94 -15.58
N GLY A 165 12.55 25.68 -16.51
CA GLY A 165 13.22 26.23 -17.70
C GLY A 165 14.23 27.33 -17.39
N THR A 166 14.02 28.12 -16.33
CA THR A 166 14.93 29.17 -15.85
C THR A 166 15.92 28.68 -14.78
N ASN A 167 15.87 27.40 -14.40
CA ASN A 167 16.67 26.81 -13.34
C ASN A 167 16.51 27.51 -11.96
N GLU A 168 15.29 27.98 -11.67
CA GLU A 168 14.95 28.70 -10.43
C GLU A 168 14.24 27.82 -9.39
N MET A 169 13.97 26.56 -9.71
CA MET A 169 13.38 25.57 -8.79
C MET A 169 14.14 25.50 -7.45
N GLN A 170 15.47 25.46 -7.52
CA GLN A 170 16.35 25.43 -6.34
C GLN A 170 16.34 26.74 -5.54
N THR A 171 16.14 27.87 -6.21
CA THR A 171 16.03 29.18 -5.55
C THR A 171 14.72 29.30 -4.79
N TYR A 172 13.65 28.70 -5.33
CA TYR A 172 12.30 28.79 -4.79
C TYR A 172 11.73 27.43 -4.40
N ILE A 173 12.52 26.60 -3.69
CA ILE A 173 12.17 25.21 -3.33
C ILE A 173 10.78 25.14 -2.69
N THR A 174 10.52 25.94 -1.65
CA THR A 174 9.23 25.93 -0.95
C THR A 174 8.06 26.23 -1.88
N TYR A 175 8.26 27.13 -2.85
CA TYR A 175 7.22 27.46 -3.81
C TYR A 175 7.02 26.37 -4.86
N ALA A 176 8.12 25.82 -5.39
CA ALA A 176 8.08 24.68 -6.31
C ALA A 176 7.34 23.48 -5.69
N THR A 177 7.71 23.11 -4.46
CA THR A 177 7.07 22.03 -3.71
C THR A 177 5.58 22.33 -3.48
N MET A 178 5.22 23.57 -3.11
CA MET A 178 3.82 23.91 -2.86
C MET A 178 2.96 23.91 -4.14
N LEU A 179 3.52 24.35 -5.27
CA LEU A 179 2.85 24.26 -6.56
C LEU A 179 2.58 22.80 -6.95
N LEU A 180 3.61 21.94 -6.85
CA LEU A 180 3.47 20.52 -7.18
C LEU A 180 2.49 19.81 -6.24
N TRP A 181 2.55 20.12 -4.94
CA TRP A 181 1.58 19.63 -3.96
C TRP A 181 0.14 20.04 -4.30
N ALA A 182 -0.08 21.30 -4.68
CA ALA A 182 -1.40 21.77 -5.11
C ALA A 182 -1.85 21.08 -6.41
N ILE A 183 -0.96 20.95 -7.41
CA ILE A 183 -1.22 20.21 -8.66
C ILE A 183 -1.64 18.76 -8.35
N ASN A 184 -1.01 18.09 -7.38
CA ASN A 184 -1.37 16.73 -6.97
C ASN A 184 -2.81 16.64 -6.42
N HIS A 185 -3.26 17.64 -5.65
CA HIS A 185 -4.66 17.71 -5.22
C HIS A 185 -5.64 17.90 -6.38
N PHE A 186 -5.29 18.77 -7.33
CA PHE A 186 -6.08 18.91 -8.55
C PHE A 186 -6.18 17.60 -9.34
N LEU A 187 -5.06 16.88 -9.52
CA LEU A 187 -5.05 15.58 -10.21
C LEU A 187 -5.91 14.53 -9.52
N LYS A 188 -5.98 14.57 -8.18
CA LYS A 188 -6.74 13.62 -7.38
C LYS A 188 -8.24 13.93 -7.35
N SER A 189 -8.61 15.20 -7.25
CA SER A 189 -9.99 15.62 -6.98
C SER A 189 -10.78 16.02 -8.22
N ALA A 190 -10.15 16.68 -9.20
CA ALA A 190 -10.86 17.22 -10.35
C ALA A 190 -11.34 16.10 -11.27
N GLN A 191 -12.60 16.19 -11.72
CA GLN A 191 -13.19 15.28 -12.68
C GLN A 191 -12.94 15.77 -14.11
N ASP A 192 -12.87 14.82 -15.04
CA ASP A 192 -12.80 15.09 -16.48
C ASP A 192 -11.68 16.08 -16.91
N LEU A 193 -10.53 16.05 -16.22
CA LEU A 193 -9.37 16.84 -16.60
C LEU A 193 -9.02 16.63 -18.08
N PRO A 194 -8.81 17.71 -18.87
CA PRO A 194 -8.50 17.57 -20.28
C PRO A 194 -7.25 16.70 -20.48
N THR A 195 -7.33 15.67 -21.33
CA THR A 195 -6.23 14.73 -21.57
C THR A 195 -4.93 15.47 -21.94
N ALA A 196 -5.02 16.53 -22.75
CA ALA A 196 -3.86 17.35 -23.12
C ALA A 196 -3.19 18.02 -21.90
N LEU A 197 -3.97 18.43 -20.89
CA LEU A 197 -3.43 19.02 -19.67
C LEU A 197 -2.75 17.95 -18.80
N VAL A 198 -3.36 16.78 -18.65
CA VAL A 198 -2.75 15.64 -17.92
C VAL A 198 -1.43 15.22 -18.56
N LEU A 199 -1.38 15.12 -19.90
CA LEU A 199 -0.14 14.81 -20.64
C LEU A 199 0.93 15.88 -20.44
N ARG A 200 0.55 17.16 -20.48
CA ARG A 200 1.47 18.27 -20.21
C ARG A 200 2.04 18.21 -18.79
N ILE A 201 1.20 17.91 -17.78
CA ILE A 201 1.65 17.74 -16.40
C ILE A 201 2.61 16.55 -16.31
N GLN A 202 2.26 15.42 -16.91
CA GLN A 202 3.10 14.23 -16.94
C GLN A 202 4.50 14.52 -17.50
N GLU A 203 4.59 15.18 -18.66
CA GLU A 203 5.86 15.56 -19.29
C GLU A 203 6.69 16.49 -18.40
N LEU A 204 6.04 17.45 -17.74
CA LEU A 204 6.67 18.35 -16.79
C LEU A 204 7.26 17.59 -15.60
N LEU A 205 6.47 16.72 -14.94
CA LEU A 205 6.94 15.92 -13.80
C LEU A 205 8.10 15.00 -14.19
N CYS A 206 8.04 14.37 -15.37
CA CYS A 206 9.14 13.54 -15.88
C CYS A 206 10.43 14.35 -16.09
N THR A 207 10.31 15.56 -16.62
CA THR A 207 11.44 16.48 -16.81
C THR A 207 12.09 16.83 -15.46
N ILE A 208 11.27 17.09 -14.44
CA ILE A 208 11.74 17.41 -13.09
C ILE A 208 12.41 16.19 -12.44
N ILE A 209 11.84 14.99 -12.56
CA ILE A 209 12.46 13.75 -12.04
C ILE A 209 13.86 13.52 -12.61
N MET A 210 14.03 13.81 -13.90
CA MET A 210 15.33 13.70 -14.59
C MET A 210 16.31 14.82 -14.25
N SER A 211 15.86 15.85 -13.53
CA SER A 211 16.68 16.98 -13.13
C SER A 211 17.36 16.74 -11.77
N ASN A 212 18.39 17.52 -11.48
CA ASN A 212 19.10 17.49 -10.20
C ASN A 212 18.58 18.59 -9.28
N VAL A 213 17.38 18.38 -8.75
CA VAL A 213 16.68 19.29 -7.81
C VAL A 213 16.51 18.62 -6.45
N GLU A 214 16.11 19.39 -5.44
CA GLU A 214 15.85 18.90 -4.08
C GLU A 214 14.88 17.71 -4.02
N ASP A 215 15.15 16.80 -3.08
CA ASP A 215 14.33 15.62 -2.81
C ASP A 215 12.86 15.96 -2.58
N THR A 216 12.56 17.05 -1.85
CA THR A 216 11.18 17.48 -1.59
C THR A 216 10.37 17.85 -2.85
N ILE A 217 11.05 18.24 -3.94
CA ILE A 217 10.42 18.50 -5.24
C ILE A 217 10.21 17.17 -5.98
N LEU A 218 11.22 16.29 -5.93
CA LEU A 218 11.15 14.97 -6.55
C LEU A 218 10.06 14.09 -5.91
N GLU A 219 9.85 14.23 -4.60
CA GLU A 219 8.79 13.56 -3.84
C GLU A 219 7.42 13.88 -4.45
N GLU A 220 7.09 15.16 -4.62
CA GLU A 220 5.82 15.59 -5.21
C GLU A 220 5.67 15.14 -6.66
N CYS A 221 6.76 15.07 -7.43
CA CYS A 221 6.73 14.54 -8.79
C CYS A 221 6.43 13.04 -8.83
N CYS A 222 6.97 12.27 -7.89
CA CYS A 222 6.69 10.84 -7.78
C CYS A 222 5.21 10.61 -7.42
N PHE A 223 4.67 11.37 -6.46
CA PHE A 223 3.24 11.29 -6.10
C PHE A 223 2.32 11.71 -7.26
N GLY A 224 2.68 12.77 -7.99
CA GLY A 224 1.90 13.22 -9.15
C GLY A 224 1.86 12.19 -10.27
N LEU A 225 3.00 11.58 -10.63
CA LEU A 225 3.01 10.52 -11.64
C LEU A 225 2.29 9.25 -11.18
N ALA A 226 2.38 8.90 -9.90
CA ALA A 226 1.63 7.77 -9.35
C ALA A 226 0.11 8.03 -9.41
N THR A 227 -0.32 9.26 -9.12
CA THR A 227 -1.72 9.70 -9.27
C THR A 227 -2.17 9.65 -10.73
N ILE A 228 -1.33 10.11 -11.66
CA ILE A 228 -1.60 10.03 -13.10
C ILE A 228 -1.81 8.58 -13.56
N LEU A 229 -1.02 7.61 -13.08
CA LEU A 229 -1.22 6.18 -13.37
C LEU A 229 -2.53 5.60 -12.82
N GLN A 230 -3.08 6.19 -11.77
CA GLN A 230 -4.36 5.78 -11.20
C GLN A 230 -5.52 6.28 -12.06
N ILE A 231 -5.48 7.53 -12.53
CA ILE A 231 -6.55 8.13 -13.34
C ILE A 231 -6.42 7.81 -14.84
N ASN A 232 -5.22 7.47 -15.31
CA ASN A 232 -4.93 7.07 -16.69
C ASN A 232 -3.92 5.91 -16.68
N SER A 233 -4.43 4.68 -16.74
CA SER A 233 -3.60 3.47 -16.71
C SER A 233 -2.62 3.35 -17.88
N GLU A 234 -2.89 4.01 -19.00
CA GLU A 234 -2.02 3.97 -20.20
C GLU A 234 -0.87 4.99 -20.13
N ALA A 235 -0.92 5.95 -19.19
CA ALA A 235 0.09 6.99 -19.03
C ALA A 235 1.51 6.45 -18.87
N GLY A 236 1.64 5.28 -18.24
CA GLY A 236 2.92 4.62 -18.02
C GLY A 236 3.69 4.35 -19.32
N ALA A 237 3.01 4.09 -20.44
CA ALA A 237 3.68 3.83 -21.72
C ALA A 237 4.54 5.01 -22.20
N LEU A 238 4.24 6.23 -21.75
CA LEU A 238 4.95 7.45 -22.15
C LEU A 238 6.21 7.73 -21.32
N PHE A 239 6.20 7.37 -20.03
CA PHE A 239 7.29 7.70 -19.12
C PHE A 239 7.98 6.50 -18.45
N GLY A 240 7.41 5.30 -18.54
CA GLY A 240 8.00 4.03 -18.10
C GLY A 240 9.14 3.55 -19.00
N ASN A 241 10.00 4.47 -19.44
CA ASN A 241 11.20 4.19 -20.24
C ASN A 241 12.44 4.00 -19.36
N ASP A 242 13.53 3.50 -19.95
CA ASP A 242 14.75 3.14 -19.21
C ASP A 242 15.38 4.31 -18.45
N LYS A 243 15.27 5.55 -18.95
CA LYS A 243 15.88 6.71 -18.29
C LYS A 243 15.17 7.04 -16.99
N ILE A 244 13.84 7.06 -17.01
CA ILE A 244 13.03 7.31 -15.82
C ILE A 244 13.16 6.13 -14.87
N CYS A 245 13.04 4.88 -15.35
CA CYS A 245 13.21 3.69 -14.51
C CYS A 245 14.58 3.70 -13.81
N GLY A 246 15.67 3.97 -14.55
CA GLY A 246 17.00 4.07 -13.96
C GLY A 246 17.15 5.23 -12.98
N ARG A 247 16.45 6.35 -13.19
CA ARG A 247 16.42 7.46 -12.21
C ARG A 247 15.66 7.07 -10.94
N LEU A 248 14.50 6.41 -11.07
CA LEU A 248 13.72 5.94 -9.92
C LEU A 248 14.50 4.92 -9.09
N VAL A 249 15.17 3.94 -9.72
CA VAL A 249 16.01 2.98 -8.98
C VAL A 249 17.14 3.69 -8.23
N ARG A 250 17.80 4.69 -8.82
CA ARG A 250 18.81 5.49 -8.10
C ARG A 250 18.25 6.22 -6.88
N LEU A 251 17.00 6.67 -6.92
CA LEU A 251 16.35 7.30 -5.76
C LEU A 251 16.08 6.29 -4.63
N LEU A 252 16.00 5.00 -4.94
CA LEU A 252 15.84 3.91 -3.97
C LEU A 252 17.15 3.42 -3.36
N GLU A 253 18.29 3.76 -3.96
CA GLU A 253 19.60 3.28 -3.50
C GLU A 253 19.91 3.68 -2.05
N ARG A 254 20.75 2.86 -1.40
CA ARG A 254 21.19 3.10 -0.03
C ARG A 254 21.92 4.45 0.08
N GLY A 255 21.46 5.30 1.01
CA GLY A 255 22.03 6.63 1.27
C GLY A 255 21.15 7.78 0.79
N SER A 256 20.12 7.49 0.00
CA SER A 256 19.05 8.46 -0.34
C SER A 256 18.21 8.80 0.90
N ASN A 257 17.59 9.98 0.91
CA ASN A 257 16.67 10.39 1.96
C ASN A 257 15.44 9.45 2.00
N VAL A 258 14.97 9.10 3.19
CA VAL A 258 13.88 8.13 3.34
C VAL A 258 12.54 8.62 2.75
N ASN A 259 12.30 9.93 2.74
CA ASN A 259 11.08 10.50 2.19
C ASN A 259 11.04 10.36 0.66
N ILE A 260 12.15 10.65 -0.04
CA ILE A 260 12.23 10.41 -1.48
C ILE A 260 12.24 8.93 -1.82
N GLN A 261 12.87 8.07 -1.02
CA GLN A 261 12.77 6.62 -1.19
C GLN A 261 11.32 6.16 -1.10
N LYS A 262 10.56 6.64 -0.11
CA LYS A 262 9.14 6.33 0.03
C LYS A 262 8.32 6.78 -1.19
N ALA A 263 8.51 8.02 -1.63
CA ALA A 263 7.79 8.55 -2.80
C ALA A 263 8.16 7.80 -4.09
N ALA A 264 9.44 7.47 -4.29
CA ALA A 264 9.90 6.68 -5.42
C ALA A 264 9.36 5.24 -5.38
N LEU A 265 9.30 4.59 -4.20
CA LEU A 265 8.69 3.26 -4.05
C LEU A 265 7.22 3.26 -4.45
N GLN A 266 6.47 4.30 -4.06
CA GLN A 266 5.06 4.44 -4.43
C GLN A 266 4.88 4.52 -5.96
N LEU A 267 5.72 5.29 -6.66
CA LEU A 267 5.69 5.33 -8.12
C LEU A 267 6.16 4.01 -8.76
N VAL A 268 7.23 3.40 -8.23
CA VAL A 268 7.72 2.10 -8.71
C VAL A 268 6.65 1.02 -8.56
N GLY A 269 5.97 0.95 -7.42
CA GLY A 269 4.89 0.00 -7.20
C GLY A 269 3.67 0.27 -8.09
N ALA A 270 3.36 1.54 -8.35
CA ALA A 270 2.33 1.90 -9.32
C ALA A 270 2.71 1.46 -10.75
N LEU A 271 3.98 1.51 -11.14
CA LEU A 271 4.45 1.01 -12.43
C LEU A 271 4.40 -0.52 -12.52
N THR A 272 4.88 -1.23 -11.49
CA THR A 272 4.90 -2.71 -11.47
C THR A 272 3.50 -3.31 -11.32
N ALA A 273 2.52 -2.56 -10.81
CA ALA A 273 1.14 -3.02 -10.78
C ALA A 273 0.41 -2.91 -12.14
N LYS A 274 1.01 -2.25 -13.15
CA LYS A 274 0.32 -1.88 -14.40
C LYS A 274 0.89 -2.55 -15.64
N SER A 275 2.16 -2.95 -15.66
CA SER A 275 2.78 -3.50 -16.87
C SER A 275 4.06 -4.28 -16.59
N GLU A 276 4.08 -5.52 -17.09
CA GLU A 276 5.23 -6.41 -17.07
C GLU A 276 6.44 -5.80 -17.80
N GLU A 277 6.18 -4.98 -18.82
CA GLU A 277 7.22 -4.25 -19.57
C GLU A 277 7.93 -3.22 -18.68
N HIS A 278 7.18 -2.48 -17.86
CA HIS A 278 7.75 -1.53 -16.91
C HIS A 278 8.55 -2.25 -15.82
N THR A 279 8.01 -3.35 -15.30
CA THR A 279 8.72 -4.19 -14.33
C THR A 279 10.03 -4.70 -14.90
N THR A 280 10.02 -5.22 -16.13
CA THR A 280 11.23 -5.69 -16.81
C THR A 280 12.27 -4.58 -16.94
N ARG A 281 11.87 -3.35 -17.30
CA ARG A 281 12.79 -2.21 -17.37
C ARG A 281 13.37 -1.82 -16.02
N LEU A 282 12.55 -1.80 -14.97
CA LEU A 282 13.01 -1.51 -13.61
C LEU A 282 14.01 -2.57 -13.13
N LEU A 283 13.72 -3.85 -13.37
CA LEU A 283 14.62 -4.97 -13.07
C LEU A 283 15.95 -4.84 -13.82
N ASN A 284 15.91 -4.50 -15.12
CA ASN A 284 17.12 -4.25 -15.92
C ASN A 284 17.95 -3.05 -15.42
N ASN A 285 17.34 -2.14 -14.65
CA ASN A 285 18.02 -1.03 -13.99
C ASN A 285 18.48 -1.35 -12.56
N ASN A 286 18.57 -2.63 -12.18
CA ASN A 286 19.01 -3.14 -10.88
C ASN A 286 18.02 -2.88 -9.72
N LEU A 287 16.71 -2.80 -9.99
CA LEU A 287 15.70 -2.63 -8.94
C LEU A 287 15.83 -3.66 -7.80
N LEU A 288 16.18 -4.92 -8.12
CA LEU A 288 16.33 -5.97 -7.10
C LEU A 288 17.39 -5.66 -6.05
N SER A 289 18.49 -5.04 -6.46
CA SER A 289 19.54 -4.65 -5.51
C SER A 289 19.00 -3.64 -4.50
N ALA A 290 18.29 -2.61 -4.97
CA ALA A 290 17.68 -1.60 -4.11
C ALA A 290 16.60 -2.19 -3.20
N LEU A 291 15.69 -3.00 -3.74
CA LEU A 291 14.64 -3.67 -2.95
C LEU A 291 15.25 -4.57 -1.87
N SER A 292 16.31 -5.32 -2.19
CA SER A 292 16.95 -6.22 -1.23
C SER A 292 17.54 -5.52 0.00
N ASP A 293 17.91 -4.25 -0.13
CA ASP A 293 18.34 -3.43 1.01
C ASP A 293 17.16 -2.83 1.76
N LEU A 294 16.05 -2.55 1.09
CA LEU A 294 14.86 -1.94 1.67
C LEU A 294 13.97 -2.93 2.44
N VAL A 295 13.99 -4.24 2.12
CA VAL A 295 13.18 -5.25 2.84
C VAL A 295 13.43 -5.24 4.36
N GLU A 296 14.66 -4.98 4.79
CA GLU A 296 15.04 -4.93 6.23
C GLU A 296 14.95 -3.50 6.83
N HIS A 297 14.55 -2.52 6.03
CA HIS A 297 14.51 -1.10 6.40
C HIS A 297 13.12 -0.70 6.94
N GLN A 298 12.98 0.54 7.43
CA GLN A 298 11.68 1.09 7.83
C GLN A 298 10.66 1.18 6.67
N LEU A 299 11.12 1.02 5.42
CA LEU A 299 10.28 0.96 4.20
C LEU A 299 10.04 -0.48 3.72
N GLY A 300 10.30 -1.48 4.56
CA GLY A 300 10.18 -2.90 4.19
C GLY A 300 8.78 -3.29 3.74
N GLU A 301 7.73 -2.68 4.28
CA GLU A 301 6.34 -2.90 3.85
C GLU A 301 6.13 -2.47 2.39
N ASP A 302 6.46 -1.21 2.05
CA ASP A 302 6.38 -0.69 0.67
C ASP A 302 7.26 -1.50 -0.29
N ALA A 303 8.46 -1.91 0.14
CA ALA A 303 9.36 -2.74 -0.67
C ALA A 303 8.79 -4.14 -0.92
N CYS A 304 8.21 -4.78 0.10
CA CYS A 304 7.56 -6.08 -0.03
C CYS A 304 6.31 -6.01 -0.93
N TRP A 305 5.55 -4.92 -0.87
CA TRP A 305 4.43 -4.68 -1.79
C TRP A 305 4.90 -4.64 -3.25
N VAL A 306 5.99 -3.91 -3.54
CA VAL A 306 6.60 -3.90 -4.89
C VAL A 306 7.05 -5.30 -5.31
N ILE A 307 7.70 -6.05 -4.42
CA ILE A 307 8.14 -7.44 -4.68
C ILE A 307 6.93 -8.34 -4.99
N SER A 308 5.84 -8.19 -4.24
CA SER A 308 4.60 -8.94 -4.44
C SER A 308 4.02 -8.72 -5.84
N ASN A 309 4.01 -7.47 -6.33
CA ASN A 309 3.60 -7.15 -7.70
C ASN A 309 4.50 -7.84 -8.73
N ILE A 310 5.83 -7.78 -8.55
CA ILE A 310 6.81 -8.41 -9.46
C ILE A 310 6.55 -9.93 -9.57
N ILE A 311 6.30 -10.60 -8.44
CA ILE A 311 5.99 -12.04 -8.41
C ILE A 311 4.66 -12.33 -9.13
N ALA A 312 3.68 -11.45 -8.99
CA ALA A 312 2.34 -11.63 -9.53
C ALA A 312 2.28 -11.51 -11.07
N GLU A 313 3.29 -10.93 -11.73
CA GLU A 313 3.30 -10.72 -13.17
C GLU A 313 3.70 -11.98 -13.95
N SER A 314 4.97 -12.37 -13.95
CA SER A 314 5.49 -13.47 -14.77
C SER A 314 6.27 -14.52 -13.98
N VAL A 315 6.45 -15.70 -14.58
CA VAL A 315 7.25 -16.79 -13.98
C VAL A 315 8.73 -16.41 -13.99
N GLU A 316 9.19 -15.71 -15.03
CA GLU A 316 10.53 -15.19 -15.16
C GLU A 316 10.86 -14.22 -14.03
N HIS A 317 9.97 -13.26 -13.75
CA HIS A 317 10.14 -12.29 -12.67
C HIS A 317 10.06 -12.94 -11.29
N LEU A 318 9.13 -13.89 -11.09
CA LEU A 318 9.08 -14.70 -9.87
C LEU A 318 10.42 -15.39 -9.60
N ASN A 319 11.02 -16.02 -10.62
CA ASN A 319 12.29 -16.73 -10.45
C ASN A 319 13.43 -15.80 -10.03
N LEU A 320 13.46 -14.56 -10.54
CA LEU A 320 14.45 -13.56 -10.12
C LEU A 320 14.32 -13.23 -8.63
N ILE A 321 13.10 -13.20 -8.07
CA ILE A 321 12.87 -12.96 -6.65
C ILE A 321 13.21 -14.19 -5.81
N VAL A 322 12.68 -15.35 -6.20
CA VAL A 322 12.80 -16.61 -5.45
C VAL A 322 14.26 -17.01 -5.28
N TYR A 323 15.07 -16.88 -6.33
CA TYR A 323 16.48 -17.25 -6.30
C TYR A 323 17.42 -16.09 -5.94
N HIS A 324 16.89 -14.91 -5.59
CA HIS A 324 17.72 -13.83 -5.08
C HIS A 324 18.29 -14.22 -3.71
N PRO A 325 19.62 -14.10 -3.48
CA PRO A 325 20.28 -14.63 -2.28
C PRO A 325 19.85 -13.97 -0.96
N LYS A 326 19.20 -12.80 -1.03
CA LYS A 326 18.78 -12.03 0.15
C LYS A 326 17.27 -11.89 0.30
N ILE A 327 16.49 -11.78 -0.79
CA ILE A 327 15.09 -11.33 -0.68
C ILE A 327 14.24 -12.39 0.01
N LEU A 328 14.10 -13.57 -0.60
CA LEU A 328 13.25 -14.62 -0.05
C LEU A 328 13.73 -15.13 1.32
N PRO A 329 15.04 -15.34 1.57
CA PRO A 329 15.54 -15.67 2.91
C PRO A 329 15.17 -14.63 3.97
N THR A 330 15.26 -13.34 3.65
CA THR A 330 14.86 -12.26 4.56
C THR A 330 13.36 -12.27 4.80
N VAL A 331 12.53 -12.38 3.76
CA VAL A 331 11.06 -12.45 3.89
C VAL A 331 10.63 -13.60 4.81
N VAL A 332 11.22 -14.79 4.64
CA VAL A 332 10.93 -15.94 5.49
C VAL A 332 11.40 -15.69 6.93
N ARG A 333 12.57 -15.09 7.12
CA ARG A 333 13.08 -14.74 8.46
C ARG A 333 12.17 -13.72 9.16
N LEU A 334 11.61 -12.75 8.44
CA LEU A 334 10.67 -11.76 9.00
C LEU A 334 9.39 -12.39 9.55
N LEU A 335 8.95 -13.53 8.99
CA LEU A 335 7.78 -14.27 9.48
C LEU A 335 8.12 -15.28 10.59
N LYS A 336 9.38 -15.72 10.66
CA LYS A 336 9.87 -16.63 11.71
C LYS A 336 10.25 -15.82 12.95
N VAL A 337 9.25 -15.46 13.75
CA VAL A 337 9.46 -14.85 15.07
C VAL A 337 10.22 -15.82 15.99
N ASP A 338 11.34 -15.37 16.54
CA ASP A 338 12.00 -16.03 17.66
C ASP A 338 11.24 -15.70 18.96
N ALA A 339 10.95 -16.72 19.76
CA ALA A 339 10.05 -16.64 20.91
C ALA A 339 10.51 -15.72 22.08
N SER A 340 11.48 -14.82 21.89
CA SER A 340 12.16 -14.08 22.96
C SER A 340 12.16 -12.56 22.85
N GLY A 341 11.55 -11.94 21.84
CA GLY A 341 11.66 -10.48 21.64
C GLY A 341 10.50 -9.81 20.92
N PHE A 342 9.28 -10.28 21.14
CA PHE A 342 8.08 -9.89 20.38
C PHE A 342 7.62 -8.45 20.67
N ASP A 343 7.60 -7.62 19.63
CA ASP A 343 6.81 -6.38 19.54
C ASP A 343 5.69 -6.62 18.52
N GLU A 344 4.43 -6.67 18.99
CA GLU A 344 3.23 -6.90 18.16
C GLU A 344 3.05 -5.81 17.10
N ASP A 345 3.45 -4.57 17.41
CA ASP A 345 3.24 -3.41 16.54
C ASP A 345 4.30 -3.33 15.41
N GLU A 346 5.55 -3.78 15.65
CA GLU A 346 6.58 -3.88 14.61
C GLU A 346 6.33 -5.07 13.66
N PHE A 347 5.64 -6.12 14.15
CA PHE A 347 5.29 -7.32 13.38
C PHE A 347 4.13 -7.09 12.39
N GLY A 348 3.15 -6.24 12.73
CA GLY A 348 1.91 -6.03 11.96
C GLY A 348 2.13 -5.70 10.48
N GLY A 349 2.68 -4.52 10.17
CA GLY A 349 2.78 -4.02 8.79
C GLY A 349 3.67 -4.87 7.86
N ARG A 350 4.80 -5.38 8.37
CA ARG A 350 5.72 -6.19 7.55
C ARG A 350 5.23 -7.63 7.33
N SER A 351 4.45 -8.18 8.26
CA SER A 351 3.94 -9.55 8.14
C SER A 351 2.94 -9.69 7.01
N ARG A 352 2.07 -8.70 6.80
CA ARG A 352 1.07 -8.64 5.72
C ARG A 352 1.71 -8.86 4.35
N GLU A 353 2.62 -7.98 3.97
CA GLU A 353 3.23 -8.04 2.63
C GLU A 353 4.20 -9.23 2.49
N SER A 354 4.85 -9.65 3.57
CA SER A 354 5.66 -10.88 3.57
C SER A 354 4.81 -12.13 3.33
N CYS A 355 3.61 -12.21 3.92
CA CYS A 355 2.67 -13.30 3.65
C CYS A 355 2.16 -13.25 2.21
N ALA A 356 1.87 -12.05 1.69
CA ALA A 356 1.45 -11.87 0.30
C ALA A 356 2.52 -12.36 -0.70
N ILE A 357 3.80 -12.08 -0.45
CA ILE A 357 4.93 -12.61 -1.24
C ILE A 357 4.90 -14.14 -1.29
N LEU A 358 4.85 -14.79 -0.12
CA LEU A 358 4.87 -16.26 -0.06
C LEU A 358 3.64 -16.87 -0.72
N ALA A 359 2.46 -16.31 -0.48
CA ALA A 359 1.22 -16.76 -1.09
C ALA A 359 1.24 -16.61 -2.61
N ASN A 360 1.78 -15.50 -3.14
CA ASN A 360 1.89 -15.29 -4.58
C ASN A 360 2.87 -16.26 -5.24
N ILE A 361 3.98 -16.61 -4.58
CA ILE A 361 4.90 -17.65 -5.08
C ILE A 361 4.17 -19.00 -5.21
N ILE A 362 3.42 -19.38 -4.17
CA ILE A 362 2.66 -20.63 -4.14
C ILE A 362 1.56 -20.62 -5.22
N ASN A 363 0.83 -19.52 -5.34
CA ASN A 363 -0.27 -19.35 -6.29
C ASN A 363 0.17 -19.39 -7.75
N LYS A 364 1.44 -19.06 -8.05
CA LYS A 364 2.01 -19.22 -9.39
C LYS A 364 2.28 -20.68 -9.77
N GLY A 365 2.25 -21.62 -8.82
CA GLY A 365 2.28 -23.06 -9.11
C GLY A 365 3.61 -23.57 -9.67
N GLN A 366 4.70 -22.81 -9.56
CA GLN A 366 6.01 -23.22 -10.08
C GLN A 366 6.69 -24.18 -9.11
N VAL A 367 6.83 -25.46 -9.52
CA VAL A 367 7.32 -26.57 -8.70
C VAL A 367 8.63 -26.23 -7.98
N GLU A 368 9.66 -25.82 -8.72
CA GLU A 368 10.98 -25.55 -8.13
C GLU A 368 10.99 -24.32 -7.23
N ALA A 369 10.14 -23.33 -7.53
CA ALA A 369 9.99 -22.16 -6.67
C ALA A 369 9.29 -22.51 -5.36
N ILE A 370 8.21 -23.30 -5.42
CA ILE A 370 7.49 -23.83 -4.26
C ILE A 370 8.45 -24.62 -3.37
N ARG A 371 9.18 -25.59 -3.94
CA ARG A 371 10.16 -26.40 -3.22
C ARG A 371 11.24 -25.53 -2.56
N HIS A 372 11.77 -24.54 -3.27
CA HIS A 372 12.77 -23.62 -2.71
C HIS A 372 12.20 -22.78 -1.55
N THR A 373 11.01 -22.21 -1.72
CA THR A 373 10.31 -21.46 -0.67
C THR A 373 10.05 -22.31 0.56
N VAL A 374 9.62 -23.57 0.39
CA VAL A 374 9.40 -24.50 1.50
C VAL A 374 10.72 -24.90 2.15
N ALA A 375 11.79 -25.13 1.39
CA ALA A 375 13.12 -25.42 1.93
C ALA A 375 13.70 -24.29 2.79
N LEU A 376 13.40 -23.03 2.45
CA LEU A 376 13.74 -21.86 3.30
C LEU A 376 12.84 -21.77 4.55
N GLY A 377 11.74 -22.51 4.58
CA GLY A 377 10.73 -22.56 5.64
C GLY A 377 9.61 -21.54 5.50
N GLY A 378 9.25 -21.17 4.27
CA GLY A 378 8.11 -20.30 4.00
C GLY A 378 6.79 -20.88 4.50
N LEU A 379 6.58 -22.20 4.38
CA LEU A 379 5.40 -22.89 4.93
C LEU A 379 5.30 -22.68 6.45
N SER A 380 6.40 -22.89 7.18
CA SER A 380 6.44 -22.65 8.62
C SER A 380 6.18 -21.19 8.97
N GLY A 381 6.69 -20.24 8.18
CA GLY A 381 6.41 -18.81 8.33
C GLY A 381 4.92 -18.48 8.18
N LEU A 382 4.25 -19.08 7.19
CA LEU A 382 2.81 -18.93 7.00
C LEU A 382 2.00 -19.54 8.16
N CYS A 383 2.41 -20.69 8.70
CA CYS A 383 1.79 -21.29 9.89
C CYS A 383 1.94 -20.39 11.12
N VAL A 384 3.10 -19.75 11.28
CA VAL A 384 3.31 -18.74 12.34
C VAL A 384 2.36 -17.55 12.13
N ALA A 385 2.26 -17.03 10.91
CA ALA A 385 1.40 -15.90 10.59
C ALA A 385 -0.09 -16.17 10.91
N LEU A 386 -0.62 -17.39 10.68
CA LEU A 386 -1.99 -17.75 11.09
C LEU A 386 -2.27 -17.49 12.58
N ARG A 387 -1.24 -17.56 13.44
CA ARG A 387 -1.36 -17.33 14.88
C ARG A 387 -1.26 -15.87 15.29
N TYR A 388 -0.72 -14.99 14.46
CA TYR A 388 -0.42 -13.61 14.86
C TYR A 388 -1.11 -12.56 14.00
N SER A 389 -1.35 -12.83 12.72
CA SER A 389 -2.06 -11.92 11.82
C SER A 389 -3.51 -11.73 12.27
N ILE A 390 -4.01 -10.51 12.12
CA ILE A 390 -5.35 -10.12 12.57
C ILE A 390 -6.25 -9.72 11.41
N GLU A 391 -5.67 -9.33 10.28
CA GLU A 391 -6.33 -8.89 9.06
C GLU A 391 -6.93 -10.07 8.30
N SER A 392 -8.25 -10.02 8.13
CA SER A 392 -9.03 -11.15 7.61
C SER A 392 -8.69 -11.50 6.16
N ASP A 393 -8.39 -10.51 5.33
CA ASP A 393 -7.99 -10.71 3.94
C ASP A 393 -6.64 -11.44 3.82
N ILE A 394 -5.69 -11.12 4.70
CA ILE A 394 -4.40 -11.81 4.77
C ILE A 394 -4.54 -13.21 5.33
N LEU A 395 -5.37 -13.42 6.35
CA LEU A 395 -5.64 -14.77 6.87
C LEU A 395 -6.24 -15.68 5.80
N VAL A 396 -7.21 -15.19 5.01
CA VAL A 396 -7.77 -15.95 3.88
C VAL A 396 -6.70 -16.27 2.84
N LEU A 397 -5.84 -15.30 2.51
CA LEU A 397 -4.73 -15.50 1.57
C LEU A 397 -3.74 -16.58 2.05
N ILE A 398 -3.40 -16.57 3.34
CA ILE A 398 -2.52 -17.58 3.94
C ILE A 398 -3.17 -18.96 3.90
N LEU A 399 -4.46 -19.08 4.25
CA LEU A 399 -5.20 -20.34 4.25
C LEU A 399 -5.26 -20.96 2.85
N ASP A 400 -5.57 -20.16 1.83
CA ASP A 400 -5.59 -20.60 0.43
C ASP A 400 -4.20 -21.10 -0.02
N ALA A 401 -3.14 -20.36 0.30
CA ALA A 401 -1.77 -20.75 -0.04
C ALA A 401 -1.33 -22.05 0.67
N LEU A 402 -1.63 -22.20 1.96
CA LEU A 402 -1.30 -23.41 2.72
C LEU A 402 -2.09 -24.62 2.21
N TRP A 403 -3.37 -24.45 1.88
CA TRP A 403 -4.16 -25.51 1.27
C TRP A 403 -3.56 -25.97 -0.06
N LYS A 404 -3.18 -25.03 -0.93
CA LYS A 404 -2.51 -25.35 -2.21
C LYS A 404 -1.19 -26.08 -2.02
N LEU A 405 -0.41 -25.75 -0.98
CA LEU A 405 0.82 -26.49 -0.66
C LEU A 405 0.54 -27.93 -0.23
N ILE A 406 -0.46 -28.14 0.63
CA ILE A 406 -0.85 -29.49 1.07
C ILE A 406 -1.32 -30.31 -0.13
N LEU A 407 -2.19 -29.73 -0.97
CA LEU A 407 -2.67 -30.38 -2.19
C LEU A 407 -1.54 -30.66 -3.18
N PHE A 408 -0.59 -29.73 -3.34
CA PHE A 408 0.61 -29.93 -4.14
C PHE A 408 1.41 -31.15 -3.67
N GLY A 409 1.50 -31.35 -2.35
CA GLY A 409 2.20 -32.47 -1.75
C GLY A 409 1.61 -33.86 -2.04
N GLU A 410 0.31 -33.96 -2.35
CA GLU A 410 -0.30 -35.22 -2.82
C GLU A 410 0.22 -35.64 -4.20
N HIS A 411 0.65 -34.66 -5.00
CA HIS A 411 1.23 -34.87 -6.33
C HIS A 411 2.76 -34.79 -6.36
N ASP A 412 3.38 -34.41 -5.23
CA ASP A 412 4.84 -34.34 -5.04
C ASP A 412 5.29 -35.10 -3.76
N PRO A 413 4.94 -36.40 -3.61
CA PRO A 413 5.32 -37.15 -2.43
C PRO A 413 6.82 -37.44 -2.44
N ILE A 414 7.42 -37.41 -1.25
CA ILE A 414 8.76 -37.93 -1.03
C ILE A 414 8.67 -39.33 -0.44
N GLU A 415 9.61 -40.19 -0.82
CA GLU A 415 9.69 -41.55 -0.26
C GLU A 415 10.42 -41.50 1.09
N ILE A 416 9.72 -41.89 2.16
CA ILE A 416 10.29 -42.07 3.50
C ILE A 416 9.94 -43.48 3.95
N ASP A 417 10.97 -44.27 4.28
CA ASP A 417 10.83 -45.67 4.73
C ASP A 417 9.98 -46.54 3.79
N GLY A 418 10.08 -46.29 2.47
CA GLY A 418 9.35 -47.04 1.44
C GLY A 418 7.88 -46.65 1.26
N ALA A 419 7.40 -45.59 1.95
CA ALA A 419 6.05 -45.07 1.80
C ALA A 419 6.07 -43.66 1.20
N PRO A 420 5.13 -43.33 0.28
CA PRO A 420 4.94 -41.97 -0.19
C PRO A 420 4.43 -41.11 0.96
N VAL A 421 5.10 -39.97 1.18
CA VAL A 421 4.76 -39.02 2.23
C VAL A 421 4.56 -37.64 1.63
N ASN A 422 3.40 -37.05 1.95
CA ASN A 422 3.17 -35.63 1.75
C ASN A 422 4.01 -34.83 2.76
N LEU A 423 5.20 -34.38 2.32
CA LEU A 423 6.12 -33.59 3.15
C LEU A 423 5.47 -32.28 3.64
N TYR A 424 4.66 -31.66 2.79
CA TYR A 424 4.05 -30.36 3.05
C TYR A 424 3.04 -30.46 4.19
N LEU A 425 2.23 -31.52 4.22
CA LEU A 425 1.32 -31.81 5.34
C LEU A 425 2.09 -32.07 6.65
N LYS A 426 3.18 -32.85 6.63
CA LYS A 426 4.03 -33.07 7.82
C LYS A 426 4.67 -31.78 8.32
N LEU A 427 5.12 -30.91 7.42
CA LEU A 427 5.67 -29.60 7.77
C LEU A 427 4.59 -28.67 8.33
N PHE A 428 3.37 -28.72 7.79
CA PHE A 428 2.22 -27.98 8.30
C PHE A 428 1.89 -28.38 9.74
N GLU A 429 1.81 -29.69 10.00
CA GLU A 429 1.58 -30.23 11.34
C GLU A 429 2.68 -29.77 12.31
N SER A 430 3.95 -30.04 11.99
CA SER A 430 5.08 -29.72 12.87
C SER A 430 5.33 -28.22 13.06
N SER A 431 4.80 -27.36 12.19
CA SER A 431 4.89 -25.89 12.31
C SER A 431 3.72 -25.26 13.08
N GLY A 432 2.82 -26.07 13.65
CA GLY A 432 1.66 -25.60 14.40
C GLY A 432 0.52 -25.10 13.52
N GLY A 433 0.38 -25.65 12.31
CA GLY A 433 -0.68 -25.27 11.37
C GLY A 433 -2.09 -25.56 11.90
N PHE A 434 -2.29 -26.74 12.51
CA PHE A 434 -3.58 -27.11 13.13
C PHE A 434 -3.96 -26.20 14.29
N GLU A 435 -2.99 -25.77 15.09
CA GLU A 435 -3.20 -24.81 16.18
C GLU A 435 -3.66 -23.45 15.64
N GLY A 436 -3.09 -23.03 14.50
CA GLY A 436 -3.55 -21.89 13.73
C GLY A 436 -5.01 -22.04 13.29
N LEU A 437 -5.36 -23.16 12.64
CA LEU A 437 -6.73 -23.41 12.16
C LEU A 437 -7.76 -23.43 13.31
N ALA A 438 -7.47 -24.10 14.41
CA ALA A 438 -8.35 -24.18 15.58
C ALA A 438 -8.62 -22.80 16.22
N ARG A 439 -7.68 -21.86 16.14
CA ARG A 439 -7.90 -20.47 16.56
C ARG A 439 -8.84 -19.72 15.62
N LEU A 440 -8.82 -20.04 14.33
CA LEU A 440 -9.54 -19.31 13.29
C LEU A 440 -10.98 -19.81 13.08
N GLU A 441 -11.24 -21.12 13.23
CA GLU A 441 -12.54 -21.76 12.92
C GLU A 441 -13.74 -21.20 13.69
N ASN A 442 -13.50 -20.55 14.85
CA ASN A 442 -14.54 -20.00 15.73
C ASN A 442 -14.50 -18.45 15.81
N ARG A 443 -13.80 -17.79 14.87
CA ARG A 443 -13.77 -16.33 14.83
C ARG A 443 -15.14 -15.74 14.46
N LYS A 444 -15.41 -14.53 14.93
CA LYS A 444 -16.60 -13.75 14.55
C LYS A 444 -16.59 -13.37 13.05
N ASP A 445 -15.40 -13.28 12.48
CA ASP A 445 -15.22 -13.05 11.05
C ASP A 445 -15.57 -14.32 10.28
N ARG A 446 -16.72 -14.30 9.59
CA ARG A 446 -17.24 -15.50 8.90
C ARG A 446 -16.36 -15.96 7.74
N PRO A 447 -15.91 -15.09 6.81
CA PRO A 447 -15.00 -15.51 5.75
C PRO A 447 -13.79 -16.31 6.25
N VAL A 448 -13.13 -15.84 7.31
CA VAL A 448 -11.95 -16.51 7.88
C VAL A 448 -12.33 -17.83 8.54
N ALA A 449 -13.41 -17.84 9.33
CA ALA A 449 -13.87 -19.05 10.03
C ALA A 449 -14.29 -20.15 9.04
N GLU A 450 -15.06 -19.79 8.01
CA GLU A 450 -15.50 -20.71 6.96
C GLU A 450 -14.31 -21.28 6.17
N ALA A 451 -13.33 -20.43 5.80
CA ALA A 451 -12.12 -20.89 5.11
C ALA A 451 -11.30 -21.87 5.98
N ALA A 452 -11.16 -21.60 7.28
CA ALA A 452 -10.46 -22.49 8.20
C ALA A 452 -11.19 -23.84 8.38
N GLN A 453 -12.51 -23.81 8.54
CA GLN A 453 -13.33 -25.03 8.65
C GLN A 453 -13.28 -25.88 7.38
N GLN A 454 -13.34 -25.24 6.20
CA GLN A 454 -13.20 -25.92 4.91
C GLN A 454 -11.82 -26.58 4.78
N MET A 455 -10.75 -25.85 5.11
CA MET A 455 -9.39 -26.40 5.06
C MET A 455 -9.22 -27.59 6.02
N LEU A 456 -9.78 -27.52 7.24
CA LEU A 456 -9.78 -28.65 8.17
C LEU A 456 -10.48 -29.89 7.60
N ALA A 457 -11.68 -29.71 7.03
CA ALA A 457 -12.43 -30.81 6.42
C ALA A 457 -11.66 -31.45 5.25
N LEU A 458 -11.04 -30.63 4.40
CA LEU A 458 -10.26 -31.12 3.27
C LEU A 458 -8.99 -31.86 3.70
N ILE A 459 -8.33 -31.42 4.78
CA ILE A 459 -7.19 -32.14 5.35
C ILE A 459 -7.64 -33.49 5.95
N ASP A 460 -8.80 -33.53 6.60
CA ASP A 460 -9.37 -34.78 7.14
C ASP A 460 -9.66 -35.79 6.02
N GLU A 461 -10.19 -35.35 4.88
CA GLU A 461 -10.39 -36.22 3.70
C GLU A 461 -9.08 -36.79 3.15
N ILE A 462 -7.99 -36.03 3.17
CA ILE A 462 -6.64 -36.52 2.75
C ILE A 462 -6.10 -37.54 3.76
N MET A 463 -6.25 -37.27 5.06
CA MET A 463 -5.71 -38.13 6.12
C MET A 463 -6.54 -39.41 6.30
N ASN A 464 -7.86 -39.33 6.05
CA ASN A 464 -8.83 -40.39 6.23
C ASN A 464 -9.67 -40.57 4.95
N PRO A 465 -9.07 -41.03 3.83
CA PRO A 465 -9.78 -41.18 2.58
C PRO A 465 -10.96 -42.15 2.74
N PRO A 466 -12.14 -41.84 2.18
CA PRO A 466 -13.29 -42.73 2.25
C PRO A 466 -12.93 -44.09 1.66
N MET A 467 -13.30 -45.17 2.36
CA MET A 467 -13.10 -46.54 1.89
C MET A 467 -13.68 -46.70 0.49
N THR A 468 -12.84 -47.03 -0.48
CA THR A 468 -13.29 -47.36 -1.84
C THR A 468 -14.00 -48.72 -1.81
N VAL A 469 -14.99 -48.90 -2.69
CA VAL A 469 -15.81 -50.13 -2.80
C VAL A 469 -14.94 -51.39 -3.05
N ASP A 470 -13.72 -51.22 -3.56
CA ASP A 470 -12.76 -52.32 -3.75
C ASP A 470 -12.16 -52.85 -2.43
N ASN A 471 -12.11 -52.03 -1.37
CA ASN A 471 -11.57 -52.43 -0.05
C ASN A 471 -12.60 -53.18 0.83
N GLU A 472 -13.89 -53.19 0.47
CA GLU A 472 -14.90 -54.01 1.15
C GLU A 472 -14.75 -55.51 0.81
N ALA A 473 -14.20 -55.83 -0.37
CA ALA A 473 -14.03 -57.22 -0.80
C ALA A 473 -12.90 -57.94 -0.05
N GLU A 474 -11.85 -57.23 0.39
CA GLU A 474 -10.72 -57.84 1.11
C GLU A 474 -10.93 -57.96 2.62
N MET A 475 -11.89 -57.23 3.21
CA MET A 475 -12.17 -57.28 4.65
C MET A 475 -13.28 -58.26 5.07
N THR A 476 -13.81 -59.09 4.15
CA THR A 476 -14.89 -60.05 4.46
C THR A 476 -14.48 -61.53 4.43
N GLU A 477 -13.21 -61.88 4.26
CA GLU A 477 -12.75 -63.27 4.48
C GLU A 477 -12.36 -63.50 5.95
N ASP A 478 -13.37 -63.55 6.83
CA ASP A 478 -13.25 -64.19 8.14
C ASP A 478 -13.23 -65.73 7.95
N THR A 479 -12.05 -66.33 8.06
CA THR A 479 -11.85 -67.78 8.19
C THR A 479 -12.69 -68.39 9.33
N PRO A 480 -13.53 -69.42 9.08
CA PRO A 480 -14.03 -70.25 10.16
C PRO A 480 -12.97 -71.29 10.53
N ALA A 481 -12.63 -71.31 11.82
CA ALA A 481 -11.89 -72.38 12.45
C ALA A 481 -12.55 -73.75 12.20
N ASN A 482 -11.78 -74.73 11.74
CA ASN A 482 -12.18 -76.13 11.83
C ASN A 482 -11.04 -76.95 12.44
N GLY A 483 -11.32 -77.50 13.62
CA GLY A 483 -10.54 -78.54 14.26
C GLY A 483 -10.64 -79.87 13.50
N TYR A 484 -9.60 -80.68 13.66
CA TYR A 484 -9.48 -82.06 13.21
C TYR A 484 -9.31 -82.98 14.44
N PRO A 485 -9.37 -84.33 14.33
CA PRO A 485 -10.04 -85.24 13.37
C PRO A 485 -10.70 -86.44 14.17
N PRO A 486 -10.77 -87.72 13.74
CA PRO A 486 -10.73 -88.37 12.40
C PRO A 486 -11.87 -89.42 12.18
N ILE A 487 -11.99 -90.00 10.97
CA ILE A 487 -12.16 -91.47 10.74
C ILE A 487 -12.07 -91.84 9.23
N ALA A 488 -11.16 -92.78 8.97
CA ALA A 488 -11.14 -93.92 8.04
C ALA A 488 -11.36 -93.80 6.51
N SER A 489 -10.26 -94.16 5.82
CA SER A 489 -10.08 -95.33 4.93
C SER A 489 -10.41 -95.28 3.44
N HIS A 490 -9.38 -95.76 2.71
CA HIS A 490 -9.36 -96.49 1.43
C HIS A 490 -9.32 -95.72 0.10
N GLY A 491 -8.17 -95.87 -0.57
CA GLY A 491 -8.16 -96.59 -1.85
C GLY A 491 -7.49 -95.91 -3.04
N GLY A 492 -6.19 -96.14 -3.23
CA GLY A 492 -5.60 -96.59 -4.52
C GLY A 492 -5.52 -95.62 -5.72
N PRO A 493 -4.70 -95.93 -6.74
CA PRO A 493 -3.77 -94.97 -7.35
C PRO A 493 -3.86 -94.85 -8.89
N GLU A 494 -2.87 -94.15 -9.48
CA GLU A 494 -2.44 -94.15 -10.90
C GLU A 494 -3.33 -93.35 -11.87
N ASP A 495 -2.91 -92.66 -12.93
CA ASP A 495 -1.71 -92.65 -13.78
C ASP A 495 -1.75 -91.34 -14.62
N SER A 496 -0.70 -90.51 -14.72
CA SER A 496 0.33 -90.43 -15.78
C SER A 496 -0.09 -89.92 -17.19
N LYS A 497 0.78 -89.01 -17.71
CA LYS A 497 1.00 -88.57 -19.12
C LYS A 497 -0.01 -87.58 -19.73
N GLY A 498 0.37 -86.57 -20.51
CA GLY A 498 1.68 -86.21 -21.06
C GLY A 498 1.61 -84.97 -21.97
N GLU A 499 2.80 -84.58 -22.46
CA GLU A 499 3.08 -83.92 -23.75
C GLU A 499 2.76 -82.42 -23.97
N GLU A 500 3.83 -81.63 -23.85
CA GLU A 500 4.31 -80.60 -24.82
C GLU A 500 4.22 -81.05 -26.32
N PRO A 501 4.44 -80.21 -27.37
CA PRO A 501 5.26 -78.98 -27.39
C PRO A 501 4.82 -77.81 -28.31
N ASN A 502 5.61 -76.74 -28.20
CA ASN A 502 6.22 -75.95 -29.29
C ASN A 502 5.53 -74.72 -29.93
N GLN A 503 6.27 -73.61 -29.77
CA GLN A 503 6.78 -72.68 -30.81
C GLN A 503 5.86 -71.64 -31.43
N GLY A 504 6.24 -70.37 -31.22
CA GLY A 504 6.97 -69.66 -32.27
C GLY A 504 6.60 -68.18 -32.54
N GLY A 505 7.62 -67.31 -32.52
CA GLY A 505 7.72 -65.99 -33.20
C GLY A 505 6.96 -64.84 -32.52
N VAL A 506 7.56 -63.81 -31.91
CA VAL A 506 8.65 -62.89 -32.31
C VAL A 506 8.57 -62.40 -33.76
N THR A 507 8.06 -61.18 -33.90
CA THR A 507 8.79 -60.03 -34.49
C THR A 507 8.43 -58.77 -33.73
#